data_AF-A0A7C1EEG9-F1
#
_entry.id   AF-A0A7C1EEG9-F1
#
_cell.length_a   1.000
_cell.length_b   1.000
_cell.length_c   1.000
_cell.angle_alpha   90.00
_cell.angle_beta   90.00
_cell.angle_gamma   90.00
#
_symmetry.space_group_name_H-M   'P 1'
#
loop_
_entity.id
_entity.type
_entity.pdbx_description
1 polymer ?
#
loop_
_entity_poly.entity_id
_entity_poly.type
_entity_poly.pdbx_seq_one_letter_code
_entity_poly.pdbx_strand_id
1 'polypeptide(L)'
;MDLISLIIGFVVGIVAVSIAIELGWKKEAPVQTCKIARQWKMSEIPQPRIVAERLQMQPPGNAQVVVQTHTAFSKGAKQHPGVTGNFVLGSDRALIFAGDIREDQMVFRTVDDAILRHLRSQFHSYWEDSREGEEGTQMRGKGRLTVRGVVKAVVPYRDQYLIRLSTSEGLMGVLVNERLELEGSKIEVDGEMVGEERPFVRAYHIEVLA
;
A
#
# COMPACT_ATOMS: atom_id res chain seq x y z
N MET A 1 4.38 21.99 71.61
CA MET A 1 4.15 22.04 70.14
C MET A 1 2.76 22.59 69.94
N ASP A 2 2.64 23.68 69.19
CA ASP A 2 1.34 24.30 68.94
C ASP A 2 0.49 23.41 68.02
N LEU A 3 -0.74 23.13 68.45
CA LEU A 3 -1.73 22.38 67.68
C LEU A 3 -1.90 22.94 66.26
N ILE A 4 -1.72 24.26 66.11
CA ILE A 4 -1.74 24.98 64.84
C ILE A 4 -0.59 24.53 63.91
N SER A 5 0.62 24.34 64.45
CA SER A 5 1.76 23.85 63.66
C SER A 5 1.57 22.41 63.20
N LEU A 6 0.91 21.58 64.01
CA LEU A 6 0.56 20.21 63.62
C LEU A 6 -0.41 20.20 62.44
N ILE A 7 -1.45 21.05 62.49
CA ILE A 7 -2.46 21.17 61.43
C ILE A 7 -1.83 21.67 60.13
N ILE A 8 -0.98 22.70 60.21
CA ILE A 8 -0.29 23.25 59.03
C ILE A 8 0.62 22.19 58.40
N GLY A 9 1.43 21.50 59.20
CA GLY A 9 2.31 20.43 58.71
C GLY A 9 1.55 19.29 58.05
N PHE A 10 0.39 18.93 58.61
CA PHE A 10 -0.49 17.89 58.06
C PHE A 10 -1.07 18.28 56.70
N VAL A 11 -1.57 19.51 56.55
CA VAL A 11 -2.12 20.01 55.29
C VAL A 11 -1.04 20.07 54.20
N VAL A 12 0.15 20.59 54.53
CA VAL A 12 1.29 20.64 53.60
C VAL A 12 1.74 19.24 53.19
N GLY A 13 1.77 18.29 54.13
CA GLY A 13 2.10 16.89 53.87
C GLY A 13 1.14 16.22 52.89
N ILE A 14 -0.17 16.42 53.07
CA ILE A 14 -1.18 15.87 52.14
C ILE A 14 -0.98 16.41 50.73
N VAL A 15 -0.82 17.73 50.58
CA VAL A 15 -0.63 18.36 49.27
C VAL A 15 0.63 17.85 48.58
N ALA A 16 1.75 17.73 49.32
CA ALA A 16 3.00 17.21 48.77
C ALA A 16 2.88 15.74 48.32
N VAL A 17 2.19 14.90 49.09
CA VAL A 17 1.97 13.49 48.73
C VAL A 17 1.07 13.38 47.50
N SER A 18 0.00 14.17 47.40
CA SER A 18 -0.88 14.20 46.22
C SER A 18 -0.11 14.58 44.95
N ILE A 19 0.74 15.61 45.01
CA ILE A 19 1.58 16.03 43.88
C ILE A 19 2.60 14.95 43.52
N ALA A 20 3.20 14.29 44.51
CA ALA A 20 4.17 13.22 44.29
C ALA A 20 3.54 11.99 43.60
N ILE A 21 2.31 11.61 43.97
CA ILE A 21 1.56 10.52 43.31
C ILE A 21 1.23 10.88 41.86
N GLU A 22 0.76 12.10 41.63
CA GLU A 22 0.39 12.58 40.29
C GLU A 22 1.61 12.70 39.36
N LEU A 23 2.78 13.07 39.90
CA LEU A 23 4.05 13.08 39.17
C LEU A 23 4.64 11.68 38.98
N GLY A 24 4.47 10.78 39.96
CA GLY A 24 4.97 9.40 39.94
C GLY A 24 4.24 8.49 38.95
N TRP A 25 3.01 8.82 38.55
CA TRP A 25 2.23 8.10 37.54
C TRP A 25 2.53 8.48 36.09
N LYS A 26 3.60 9.23 35.81
CA LYS A 26 4.00 9.47 34.42
C LYS A 26 4.70 8.26 33.79
N LYS A 27 3.89 7.59 32.96
CA LYS A 27 4.21 6.72 31.82
C LYS A 27 4.71 5.32 32.18
N GLU A 28 3.76 4.41 32.35
CA GLU A 28 3.96 3.04 31.86
C GLU A 28 4.54 3.14 30.44
N ALA A 29 5.64 2.43 30.18
CA ALA A 29 6.21 2.37 28.84
C ALA A 29 5.08 2.00 27.86
N PRO A 30 4.94 2.71 26.72
CA PRO A 30 3.84 2.43 25.80
C PRO A 30 3.87 0.94 25.45
N VAL A 31 2.78 0.23 25.77
CA VAL A 31 2.57 -1.16 25.36
C VAL A 31 2.90 -1.20 23.88
N GLN A 32 3.90 -2.00 23.47
CA GLN A 32 4.27 -2.08 22.06
C GLN A 32 3.05 -2.52 21.25
N THR A 33 2.41 -1.55 20.58
CA THR A 33 1.16 -1.72 19.82
C THR A 33 1.38 -2.51 18.54
N CYS A 34 2.63 -2.57 18.08
CA CYS A 34 3.08 -3.35 16.93
C CYS A 34 4.27 -4.25 17.31
N LYS A 35 4.18 -5.53 16.96
CA LYS A 35 5.26 -6.51 17.07
C LYS A 35 5.74 -6.92 15.69
N ILE A 36 7.04 -7.13 15.55
CA ILE A 36 7.59 -7.70 14.33
C ILE A 36 7.30 -9.21 14.31
N ALA A 37 6.76 -9.70 13.19
CA ALA A 37 6.55 -11.13 12.95
C ALA A 37 7.28 -11.57 11.67
N ARG A 38 7.97 -12.70 11.76
CA ARG A 38 8.59 -13.38 10.60
C ARG A 38 7.82 -14.62 10.16
N GLN A 39 7.10 -15.24 11.10
CA GLN A 39 6.21 -16.37 10.84
C GLN A 39 4.79 -15.86 10.93
N TRP A 40 4.08 -15.87 9.79
CA TRP A 40 2.68 -15.50 9.68
C TRP A 40 2.10 -16.23 8.46
N LYS A 41 0.79 -16.47 8.49
CA LYS A 41 0.04 -16.98 7.34
C LYS A 41 -1.28 -16.25 7.22
N MET A 42 -1.68 -15.87 6.00
CA MET A 42 -3.02 -15.27 5.79
C MET A 42 -4.14 -16.23 6.20
N SER A 43 -3.94 -17.53 6.05
CA SER A 43 -4.92 -18.56 6.40
C SER A 43 -5.21 -18.64 7.91
N GLU A 44 -4.34 -18.09 8.76
CA GLU A 44 -4.58 -18.00 10.21
C GLU A 44 -5.55 -16.87 10.58
N ILE A 45 -5.86 -15.98 9.63
CA ILE A 45 -6.78 -14.87 9.82
C ILE A 45 -8.14 -15.27 9.21
N PRO A 46 -9.19 -15.44 10.02
CA PRO A 46 -10.52 -15.75 9.51
C PRO A 46 -11.07 -14.59 8.67
N GLN A 47 -11.61 -14.89 7.49
CA GLN A 47 -12.22 -13.92 6.57
C GLN A 47 -11.37 -12.64 6.38
N PRO A 48 -10.13 -12.77 5.89
CA PRO A 48 -9.21 -11.65 5.86
C PRO A 48 -9.67 -10.59 4.87
N ARG A 49 -9.55 -9.32 5.26
CA ARG A 49 -9.73 -8.17 4.39
C ARG A 49 -8.36 -7.66 3.97
N ILE A 50 -8.07 -7.72 2.69
CA ILE A 50 -6.74 -7.51 2.14
C ILE A 50 -6.76 -6.24 1.30
N VAL A 51 -5.81 -5.35 1.58
CA VAL A 51 -5.48 -4.21 0.72
C VAL A 51 -4.04 -4.37 0.28
N ALA A 52 -3.79 -4.31 -1.03
CA ALA A 52 -2.45 -4.41 -1.56
C ALA A 52 -2.25 -3.51 -2.78
N GLU A 53 -1.09 -2.86 -2.88
CA GLU A 53 -0.67 -2.24 -4.14
C GLU A 53 -0.46 -3.32 -5.19
N ARG A 54 0.25 -4.39 -4.81
CA ARG A 54 0.45 -5.61 -5.60
C ARG A 54 0.43 -6.84 -4.71
N LEU A 55 -0.33 -7.85 -5.14
CA LEU A 55 -0.44 -9.13 -4.44
C LEU A 55 0.41 -10.19 -5.14
N GLN A 56 1.40 -10.76 -4.45
CA GLN A 56 2.34 -11.75 -4.99
C GLN A 56 2.14 -13.16 -4.42
N MET A 57 1.03 -13.39 -3.71
CA MET A 57 0.68 -14.70 -3.17
C MET A 57 -0.83 -14.92 -3.19
N GLN A 58 -1.26 -16.18 -3.20
CA GLN A 58 -2.66 -16.53 -3.29
C GLN A 58 -3.40 -16.15 -1.98
N PRO A 59 -4.46 -15.31 -2.04
CA PRO A 59 -5.27 -15.02 -0.87
C PRO A 59 -6.16 -16.23 -0.52
N PRO A 60 -6.56 -16.39 0.75
CA PRO A 60 -7.57 -17.37 1.15
C PRO A 60 -8.88 -17.18 0.39
N GLY A 61 -9.60 -18.26 0.07
CA GLY A 61 -10.82 -18.18 -0.76
C GLY A 61 -11.99 -17.40 -0.14
N ASN A 62 -11.96 -17.17 1.17
CA ASN A 62 -12.94 -16.36 1.91
C ASN A 62 -12.47 -14.91 2.13
N ALA A 63 -11.39 -14.48 1.47
CA ALA A 63 -10.84 -13.14 1.61
C ALA A 63 -11.63 -12.11 0.78
N GLN A 64 -11.77 -10.90 1.32
CA GLN A 64 -12.17 -9.73 0.54
C GLN A 64 -10.92 -8.97 0.16
N VAL A 65 -10.67 -8.79 -1.14
CA VAL A 65 -9.39 -8.27 -1.63
C VAL A 65 -9.62 -7.02 -2.46
N VAL A 66 -8.90 -5.94 -2.13
CA VAL A 66 -8.77 -4.75 -2.96
C VAL A 66 -7.31 -4.60 -3.38
N VAL A 67 -7.09 -4.41 -4.68
CA VAL A 67 -5.75 -4.18 -5.22
C VAL A 67 -5.66 -2.86 -5.98
N GLN A 68 -4.48 -2.23 -5.98
CA GLN A 68 -4.20 -1.15 -6.91
C GLN A 68 -3.99 -1.68 -8.33
N THR A 69 -3.13 -2.69 -8.44
CA THR A 69 -2.77 -3.33 -9.71
C THR A 69 -3.11 -4.82 -9.67
N HIS A 70 -3.80 -5.30 -10.69
CA HIS A 70 -4.08 -6.72 -10.82
C HIS A 70 -2.82 -7.54 -11.06
N THR A 71 -2.77 -8.72 -10.44
CA THR A 71 -1.73 -9.73 -10.60
C THR A 71 -2.37 -11.08 -10.88
N ALA A 72 -1.56 -12.10 -11.17
CA ALA A 72 -2.04 -13.48 -11.32
C ALA A 72 -2.75 -14.02 -10.04
N PHE A 73 -2.47 -13.42 -8.87
CA PHE A 73 -3.01 -13.84 -7.58
C PHE A 73 -4.23 -13.03 -7.12
N SER A 74 -4.57 -11.94 -7.82
CA SER A 74 -5.70 -11.07 -7.45
C SER A 74 -7.00 -11.45 -8.16
N LYS A 75 -7.19 -12.73 -8.53
CA LYS A 75 -8.39 -13.17 -9.25
C LYS A 75 -9.62 -12.99 -8.34
N GLY A 76 -10.60 -12.19 -8.79
CA GLY A 76 -11.79 -11.84 -7.99
C GLY A 76 -11.58 -10.71 -6.98
N ALA A 77 -10.41 -10.06 -6.99
CA ALA A 77 -10.19 -8.84 -6.21
C ALA A 77 -10.89 -7.65 -6.88
N LYS A 78 -11.32 -6.68 -6.08
CA LYS A 78 -11.74 -5.36 -6.57
C LYS A 78 -10.51 -4.50 -6.89
N GLN A 79 -10.61 -3.62 -7.88
CA GLN A 79 -9.54 -2.69 -8.22
C GLN A 79 -9.86 -1.28 -7.75
N HIS A 80 -8.87 -0.63 -7.11
CA HIS A 80 -8.97 0.76 -6.71
C HIS A 80 -7.63 1.49 -6.89
N PRO A 81 -7.51 2.49 -7.80
CA PRO A 81 -6.23 3.12 -8.14
C PRO A 81 -5.63 3.95 -6.99
N GLY A 82 -6.46 4.40 -6.05
CA GLY A 82 -6.03 5.16 -4.87
C GLY A 82 -5.56 4.30 -3.68
N VAL A 83 -5.42 2.98 -3.86
CA VAL A 83 -4.84 2.12 -2.84
C VAL A 83 -3.38 2.52 -2.60
N THR A 84 -3.07 2.89 -1.37
CA THR A 84 -1.72 3.20 -0.90
C THR A 84 -1.44 2.40 0.36
N GLY A 85 -0.48 1.48 0.29
CA GLY A 85 -0.12 0.58 1.37
C GLY A 85 -0.61 -0.87 1.20
N ASN A 86 -0.07 -1.72 2.07
CA ASN A 86 -0.22 -3.17 2.01
C ASN A 86 -0.55 -3.70 3.41
N PHE A 87 -1.74 -4.28 3.59
CA PHE A 87 -2.15 -4.87 4.86
C PHE A 87 -3.17 -5.99 4.71
N VAL A 88 -3.16 -6.89 5.70
CA VAL A 88 -4.16 -7.93 5.90
C VAL A 88 -4.83 -7.66 7.25
N LEU A 89 -6.13 -7.44 7.21
CA LEU A 89 -6.95 -7.12 8.37
C LEU A 89 -7.84 -8.31 8.72
N GLY A 90 -7.73 -8.77 9.97
CA GLY A 90 -8.65 -9.70 10.59
C GLY A 90 -9.64 -9.00 11.53
N SER A 91 -10.39 -9.81 12.28
CA SER A 91 -11.30 -9.30 13.32
C SER A 91 -10.55 -8.75 14.54
N ASP A 92 -9.44 -9.39 14.94
CA ASP A 92 -8.72 -9.15 16.20
C ASP A 92 -7.29 -8.61 16.01
N ARG A 93 -6.77 -8.64 14.77
CA ARG A 93 -5.38 -8.25 14.46
C ARG A 93 -5.24 -7.80 13.02
N ALA A 94 -4.14 -7.11 12.75
CA ALA A 94 -3.72 -6.80 11.39
C ALA A 94 -2.23 -7.13 11.19
N LEU A 95 -1.88 -7.44 9.95
CA LEU A 95 -0.52 -7.54 9.44
C LEU A 95 -0.30 -6.39 8.47
N ILE A 96 0.73 -5.59 8.71
CA ILE A 96 1.10 -4.43 7.91
C ILE A 96 2.44 -4.74 7.24
N PHE A 97 2.50 -4.51 5.94
CA PHE A 97 3.61 -4.84 5.08
C PHE A 97 4.28 -3.57 4.57
N ALA A 98 5.61 -3.55 4.55
CA ALA A 98 6.38 -2.41 4.05
C ALA A 98 6.45 -2.35 2.51
N GLY A 99 6.01 -3.40 1.81
CA GLY A 99 5.95 -3.49 0.35
C GLY A 99 4.96 -4.55 -0.09
N ASP A 100 5.10 -5.05 -1.31
CA ASP A 100 4.24 -6.06 -1.92
C ASP A 100 3.97 -7.26 -0.99
N ILE A 101 2.74 -7.75 -1.01
CA ILE A 101 2.37 -8.88 -0.15
C ILE A 101 2.84 -10.20 -0.78
N ARG A 102 3.89 -10.78 -0.20
CA ARG A 102 4.52 -12.07 -0.53
C ARG A 102 4.77 -12.91 0.73
N GLU A 103 5.03 -14.20 0.55
CA GLU A 103 5.42 -15.12 1.62
C GLU A 103 6.79 -14.77 2.22
N ASP A 104 7.05 -15.29 3.43
CA ASP A 104 8.35 -15.23 4.14
C ASP A 104 8.96 -13.83 4.37
N GLN A 105 8.18 -12.77 4.22
CA GLN A 105 8.62 -11.42 4.55
C GLN A 105 8.35 -11.05 6.02
N MET A 106 9.13 -10.11 6.51
CA MET A 106 8.90 -9.50 7.82
C MET A 106 7.69 -8.57 7.78
N VAL A 107 6.84 -8.66 8.81
CA VAL A 107 5.62 -7.85 8.89
C VAL A 107 5.48 -7.22 10.27
N PHE A 108 4.76 -6.10 10.32
CA PHE A 108 4.30 -5.53 11.59
C PHE A 108 2.93 -6.10 11.91
N ARG A 109 2.84 -6.85 13.00
CA ARG A 109 1.59 -7.34 13.55
C ARG A 109 1.10 -6.40 14.63
N THR A 110 -0.17 -6.00 14.55
CA THR A 110 -0.82 -5.15 15.56
C THR A 110 -2.13 -5.76 16.03
N VAL A 111 -2.47 -5.46 17.27
CA VAL A 111 -3.77 -5.72 17.91
C VAL A 111 -4.36 -4.44 18.50
N ASP A 112 -3.81 -3.29 18.13
CA ASP A 112 -4.22 -1.98 18.66
C ASP A 112 -5.53 -1.52 18.01
N ASP A 113 -6.56 -1.28 18.82
CA ASP A 113 -7.89 -0.93 18.35
C ASP A 113 -7.95 0.38 17.55
N ALA A 114 -7.08 1.36 17.82
CA ALA A 114 -7.02 2.58 17.04
C ALA A 114 -6.49 2.29 15.63
N ILE A 115 -5.43 1.48 15.52
CA ILE A 115 -4.88 1.06 14.24
C ILE A 115 -5.87 0.18 13.49
N LEU A 116 -6.48 -0.81 14.15
CA LEU A 116 -7.48 -1.70 13.53
C LEU A 116 -8.68 -0.93 12.99
N ARG A 117 -9.20 0.06 13.72
CA ARG A 117 -10.30 0.92 13.25
C ARG A 117 -9.89 1.75 12.05
N HIS A 118 -8.68 2.32 12.07
CA HIS A 118 -8.17 3.10 10.94
C HIS A 118 -8.05 2.24 9.67
N LEU A 119 -7.40 1.09 9.75
CA LEU A 119 -7.25 0.16 8.63
C LEU A 119 -8.60 -0.35 8.11
N ARG A 120 -9.57 -0.58 9.01
CA ARG A 120 -10.93 -0.98 8.64
C ARG A 120 -11.64 0.12 7.86
N SER A 121 -11.56 1.36 8.32
CA SER A 121 -12.11 2.53 7.62
C SER A 121 -11.50 2.69 6.24
N GLN A 122 -10.17 2.55 6.15
CA GLN A 122 -9.44 2.65 4.88
C GLN A 122 -9.85 1.53 3.91
N PHE A 123 -9.96 0.29 4.38
CA PHE A 123 -10.47 -0.82 3.56
C PHE A 123 -11.89 -0.53 3.03
N HIS A 124 -12.80 -0.05 3.89
CA HIS A 124 -14.18 0.22 3.49
C HIS A 124 -14.27 1.32 2.43
N SER A 125 -13.53 2.43 2.61
CA SER A 125 -13.46 3.48 1.60
C SER A 125 -13.01 2.92 0.25
N TYR A 126 -11.93 2.14 0.22
CA TYR A 126 -11.51 1.53 -1.03
C TYR A 126 -12.54 0.54 -1.57
N TRP A 127 -13.17 -0.29 -0.73
CA TRP A 127 -14.10 -1.33 -1.15
C TRP A 127 -15.40 -0.78 -1.74
N GLU A 128 -15.90 0.34 -1.21
CA GLU A 128 -17.10 1.03 -1.66
C GLU A 128 -16.85 1.84 -2.93
N ASP A 129 -15.73 2.54 -3.01
CA ASP A 129 -15.33 3.32 -4.20
C ASP A 129 -14.68 2.46 -5.29
N SER A 130 -14.42 1.18 -5.00
CA SER A 130 -13.89 0.23 -5.96
C SER A 130 -14.93 -0.07 -7.03
N ARG A 131 -14.49 -0.01 -8.28
CA ARG A 131 -15.25 -0.61 -9.38
C ARG A 131 -15.25 -2.12 -9.15
N GLU A 132 -16.43 -2.73 -9.19
CA GLU A 132 -16.51 -4.18 -9.39
C GLU A 132 -15.70 -4.49 -10.64
N GLY A 133 -14.83 -5.50 -10.54
CA GLY A 133 -14.04 -5.92 -11.68
C GLY A 133 -15.03 -6.22 -12.81
N GLU A 134 -15.13 -5.30 -13.76
CA GLU A 134 -15.35 -5.70 -15.13
C GLU A 134 -14.36 -6.84 -15.32
N GLU A 135 -14.87 -7.99 -15.72
CA GLU A 135 -14.06 -8.99 -16.40
C GLU A 135 -13.42 -8.24 -17.56
N GLY A 136 -12.30 -7.58 -17.26
CA GLY A 136 -11.40 -7.03 -18.22
C GLY A 136 -11.11 -8.24 -19.04
N THR A 137 -11.68 -8.23 -20.24
CA THR A 137 -11.36 -9.11 -21.33
C THR A 137 -9.87 -8.89 -21.53
N GLN A 138 -9.07 -9.53 -20.67
CA GLN A 138 -7.72 -9.90 -20.95
C GLN A 138 -7.91 -10.86 -22.10
N MET A 139 -7.94 -10.29 -23.31
CA MET A 139 -7.43 -10.97 -24.47
C MET A 139 -6.04 -11.40 -24.07
N ARG A 140 -6.01 -12.63 -23.57
CA ARG A 140 -4.87 -13.41 -23.19
C ARG A 140 -4.18 -13.76 -24.50
N GLY A 141 -3.53 -12.77 -25.09
CA GLY A 141 -2.65 -12.89 -26.24
C GLY A 141 -1.25 -12.59 -25.77
N LYS A 142 -0.38 -13.60 -25.76
CA LYS A 142 1.06 -13.46 -25.52
C LYS A 142 1.62 -12.20 -26.20
N GLY A 143 2.21 -11.30 -25.42
CA GLY A 143 3.29 -10.41 -25.86
C GLY A 143 2.95 -9.19 -26.70
N ARG A 144 1.67 -8.77 -26.82
CA ARG A 144 1.33 -7.51 -27.50
C ARG A 144 0.37 -6.68 -26.68
N LEU A 145 0.73 -5.42 -26.46
CA LEU A 145 -0.08 -4.41 -25.79
C LEU A 145 -0.06 -3.13 -26.61
N THR A 146 -1.17 -2.41 -26.60
CA THR A 146 -1.32 -1.09 -27.20
C THR A 146 -1.58 -0.10 -26.08
N VAL A 147 -0.71 0.90 -25.94
CA VAL A 147 -0.82 1.93 -24.88
C VAL A 147 -0.88 3.31 -25.50
N ARG A 148 -1.81 4.12 -25.00
CA ARG A 148 -2.00 5.52 -25.43
C ARG A 148 -1.63 6.48 -24.31
N GLY A 149 -0.93 7.54 -24.64
CA GLY A 149 -0.58 8.56 -23.65
C GLY A 149 0.08 9.80 -24.21
N VAL A 150 0.44 10.72 -23.32
CA VAL A 150 1.17 11.95 -23.65
C VAL A 150 2.63 11.81 -23.24
N VAL A 151 3.55 12.08 -24.15
CA VAL A 151 4.99 12.01 -23.89
C VAL A 151 5.40 13.18 -23.00
N LYS A 152 5.96 12.85 -21.83
CA LYS A 152 6.46 13.83 -20.86
C LYS A 152 7.93 14.16 -21.07
N ALA A 153 8.74 13.18 -21.46
CA ALA A 153 10.16 13.36 -21.72
C ALA A 153 10.70 12.17 -22.51
N VAL A 154 11.78 12.39 -23.26
CA VAL A 154 12.58 11.34 -23.89
C VAL A 154 14.01 11.43 -23.37
N VAL A 155 14.42 10.48 -22.53
CA VAL A 155 15.71 10.51 -21.82
C VAL A 155 16.61 9.34 -22.20
N PRO A 156 17.94 9.50 -22.24
CA PRO A 156 18.86 8.37 -22.41
C PRO A 156 18.70 7.34 -21.28
N TYR A 157 18.68 6.05 -21.62
CA TYR A 157 18.57 4.94 -20.67
C TYR A 157 19.38 3.73 -21.14
N ARG A 158 20.55 3.51 -20.51
CA ARG A 158 21.55 2.51 -20.95
C ARG A 158 21.93 2.74 -22.41
N ASP A 159 21.81 1.72 -23.25
CA ASP A 159 22.10 1.77 -24.69
C ASP A 159 20.88 2.16 -25.54
N GLN A 160 19.81 2.64 -24.89
CA GLN A 160 18.52 2.97 -25.49
C GLN A 160 18.02 4.34 -24.99
N TYR A 161 16.82 4.73 -25.41
CA TYR A 161 16.10 5.88 -24.88
C TYR A 161 14.80 5.42 -24.21
N LEU A 162 14.44 6.12 -23.13
CA LEU A 162 13.22 5.91 -22.36
C LEU A 162 12.27 7.08 -22.60
N ILE A 163 11.15 6.79 -23.23
CA ILE A 163 10.02 7.70 -23.34
C ILE A 163 9.19 7.56 -22.06
N ARG A 164 9.00 8.66 -21.35
CA ARG A 164 8.10 8.73 -20.19
C ARG A 164 6.70 9.07 -20.67
N LEU A 165 5.84 8.07 -20.73
CA LEU A 165 4.48 8.19 -21.27
C LEU A 165 3.47 8.32 -20.12
N SER A 166 2.68 9.40 -20.13
CA SER A 166 1.58 9.58 -19.18
C SER A 166 0.30 8.99 -19.78
N THR A 167 -0.20 7.91 -19.20
CA THR A 167 -1.42 7.21 -19.60
C THR A 167 -2.56 7.48 -18.59
N SER A 168 -3.76 6.96 -18.85
CA SER A 168 -4.86 6.98 -17.89
C SER A 168 -4.61 6.12 -16.65
N GLU A 169 -3.70 5.15 -16.74
CA GLU A 169 -3.35 4.20 -15.66
C GLU A 169 -2.14 4.66 -14.84
N GLY A 170 -1.41 5.69 -15.30
CA GLY A 170 -0.25 6.24 -14.60
C GLY A 170 0.89 6.62 -15.54
N LEU A 171 2.12 6.64 -15.01
CA LEU A 171 3.31 6.93 -15.79
C LEU A 171 4.01 5.64 -16.20
N MET A 172 4.13 5.42 -17.50
CA MET A 172 4.71 4.22 -18.09
C MET A 172 6.00 4.55 -18.84
N GLY A 173 6.97 3.64 -18.79
CA GLY A 173 8.22 3.79 -19.50
C GLY A 173 8.21 2.99 -20.81
N VAL A 174 8.46 3.64 -21.94
CA VAL A 174 8.58 2.99 -23.25
C VAL A 174 10.03 3.04 -23.72
N LEU A 175 10.61 1.89 -24.05
CA LEU A 175 11.98 1.77 -24.54
C LEU A 175 11.99 1.84 -26.07
N VAL A 176 12.87 2.70 -26.60
CA VAL A 176 13.13 2.87 -28.04
C VAL A 176 14.63 2.90 -28.31
N ASN A 177 15.04 2.47 -29.50
CA ASN A 177 16.46 2.34 -29.85
C ASN A 177 17.10 3.66 -30.30
N GLU A 178 16.29 4.67 -30.63
CA GLU A 178 16.75 5.97 -31.11
C GLU A 178 16.03 7.11 -30.41
N ARG A 179 16.62 8.30 -30.42
CA ARG A 179 16.01 9.48 -29.82
C ARG A 179 14.91 9.99 -30.74
N LEU A 180 13.69 10.04 -30.23
CA LEU A 180 12.53 10.59 -30.93
C LEU A 180 12.14 11.94 -30.31
N GLU A 181 11.88 12.95 -31.15
CA GLU A 181 11.42 14.28 -30.72
C GLU A 181 9.89 14.31 -30.56
N LEU A 182 9.40 13.57 -29.56
CA LEU A 182 7.96 13.37 -29.34
C LEU A 182 7.44 14.08 -28.09
N GLU A 183 8.27 14.87 -27.40
CA GLU A 183 7.87 15.54 -26.16
C GLU A 183 6.65 16.44 -26.35
N GLY A 184 5.67 16.29 -25.46
CA GLY A 184 4.39 16.99 -25.55
C GLY A 184 3.38 16.37 -26.53
N SER A 185 3.79 15.43 -27.38
CA SER A 185 2.90 14.78 -28.33
C SER A 185 2.09 13.67 -27.68
N LYS A 186 0.87 13.45 -28.18
CA LYS A 186 0.07 12.27 -27.85
C LYS A 186 0.46 11.14 -28.79
N ILE A 187 0.76 9.98 -28.24
CA ILE A 187 1.21 8.83 -29.02
C ILE A 187 0.44 7.56 -28.65
N GLU A 188 0.33 6.67 -29.62
CA GLU A 188 -0.06 5.28 -29.46
C GLU A 188 1.18 4.40 -29.65
N VAL A 189 1.37 3.45 -28.75
CA VAL A 189 2.55 2.59 -28.71
C VAL A 189 2.09 1.15 -28.70
N ASP A 190 2.47 0.41 -29.74
CA ASP A 190 2.35 -1.05 -29.77
C ASP A 190 3.67 -1.67 -29.34
N GLY A 191 3.62 -2.57 -28.37
CA GLY A 191 4.81 -3.18 -27.82
C GLY A 191 4.59 -4.43 -26.98
N GLU A 192 5.66 -4.86 -26.33
CA GLU A 192 5.66 -5.95 -25.35
C GLU A 192 6.10 -5.43 -23.98
N MET A 193 5.53 -5.94 -22.89
CA MET A 193 6.05 -5.63 -21.55
C MET A 193 7.38 -6.37 -21.34
N VAL A 194 8.40 -5.64 -20.90
CA VAL A 194 9.72 -6.16 -20.55
C VAL A 194 10.12 -5.70 -19.14
N GLY A 195 10.68 -6.63 -18.35
CA GLY A 195 11.12 -6.39 -16.98
C GLY A 195 10.10 -6.81 -15.93
N GLU A 196 10.53 -7.66 -14.98
CA GLU A 196 9.67 -8.24 -13.93
C GLU A 196 9.43 -7.26 -12.76
N GLU A 197 10.44 -6.48 -12.39
CA GLU A 197 10.40 -5.55 -11.24
C GLU A 197 10.04 -4.10 -11.62
N ARG A 198 10.41 -3.66 -12.83
CA ARG A 198 10.07 -2.34 -13.39
C ARG A 198 9.60 -2.55 -14.82
N PRO A 199 8.29 -2.64 -15.04
CA PRO A 199 7.80 -3.14 -16.30
C PRO A 199 7.81 -1.96 -17.30
N PHE A 200 8.68 -2.06 -18.30
CA PHE A 200 8.77 -1.14 -19.44
C PHE A 200 8.01 -1.72 -20.63
N VAL A 201 7.62 -0.89 -21.58
CA VAL A 201 7.09 -1.32 -22.87
C VAL A 201 8.22 -1.25 -23.89
N ARG A 202 8.59 -2.36 -24.52
CA ARG A 202 9.46 -2.32 -25.70
C ARG A 202 8.57 -2.09 -26.92
N ALA A 203 8.70 -0.91 -27.54
CA ALA A 203 7.86 -0.54 -28.68
C ALA A 203 8.32 -1.24 -29.97
N TYR A 204 7.36 -1.78 -30.72
CA TYR A 204 7.54 -2.21 -32.12
C TYR A 204 7.07 -1.15 -33.10
N HIS A 205 6.04 -0.40 -32.71
CA HIS A 205 5.44 0.65 -33.53
C HIS A 205 4.98 1.81 -32.62
N ILE A 206 5.19 3.03 -33.10
CA ILE A 206 4.75 4.26 -32.44
C ILE A 206 4.03 5.11 -33.48
N GLU A 207 2.80 5.48 -33.19
CA GLU A 207 1.99 6.38 -34.00
C GLU A 207 1.75 7.69 -33.23
N VAL A 208 1.97 8.82 -33.89
CA VAL A 208 1.65 10.14 -33.31
C VAL A 208 0.19 10.45 -33.60
N LEU A 209 -0.58 10.63 -32.53
CA LEU A 209 -1.99 10.98 -32.61
C LEU A 209 -2.12 12.51 -32.70
N ALA A 210 -2.85 12.97 -33.71
CA ALA A 210 -3.20 14.39 -33.90
C ALA A 210 -4.15 14.92 -32.79
#